data_AF-A0A1V5QCG6-F1
#
_entry.id   AF-A0A1V5QCG6-F1
#
_cell.length_a   1.000
_cell.length_b   1.000
_cell.length_c   1.000
_cell.angle_alpha   90.00
_cell.angle_beta   90.00
_cell.angle_gamma   90.00
#
_symmetry.space_group_name_H-M   'P 1'
#
loop_
_entity.id
_entity.type
_entity.pdbx_description
1 polymer ?
#
loop_
_entity_poly.entity_id
_entity_poly.type
_entity_poly.pdbx_seq_one_letter_code
_entity_poly.pdbx_strand_id
1 'polypeptide(L)'
;MWTNIQEDNGGWAGFFVANSVANPSLGGIASGPSNRAWATYANGPNFNQAVAFRELTDGVLVSGQTFTVYFENGDVAAGGSCGFCLRTGFVAGVCDDYNVGRQFEFGFMGGSSTYFIVDGTSGGDQFDTGVGWTTNGLKIALTMTSAVNYSLEVVVLDVKATSRFSRALAGSGGIRSVALYNRNTDVGGEAGDVYFNLVSVTGDPASPYALVPSAQDGGGRRITNASLQVVDASVGGPFGLLTNAQVHVLKSGYPAQLYEFAGLQAYASPPTVPEANTRQLGARWIYDDWTGYAVDGTPNWSIAGGPLASISGGGLALASNVYQDTAAGARAVFGGYTDVVSLVVVNTNWDDYYAYADDEVDDAWQVDQFGENDPNALGDEDPDTDGRNNRMEWITGTLPEDDTSFFAAWGRRIQNVSTQIDIYYHPSFVDRNYEVLRVSNLTGMVWGAVSEYSLSESGGTSTVRDLNIPTDQMYYRVKVTRP
;
A
#
# COMPACT_ATOMS: atom_id res chain seq x y z
N MET A 1 17.56 16.43 11.65
CA MET A 1 17.22 17.73 11.02
C MET A 1 18.48 18.24 10.31
N TRP A 2 18.38 19.04 9.24
CA TRP A 2 19.56 19.63 8.59
C TRP A 2 20.01 20.90 9.34
N THR A 3 21.31 21.09 9.50
CA THR A 3 21.93 22.32 9.98
C THR A 3 22.64 22.99 8.82
N ASN A 4 22.20 24.19 8.44
CA ASN A 4 22.70 24.91 7.27
C ASN A 4 23.54 26.11 7.74
N ILE A 5 24.79 26.21 7.28
CA ILE A 5 25.74 27.26 7.65
C ILE A 5 26.31 27.88 6.39
N GLN A 6 26.38 29.22 6.35
CA GLN A 6 26.94 29.97 5.23
C GLN A 6 27.96 31.01 5.73
N GLU A 7 28.93 31.32 4.88
CA GLU A 7 29.96 32.34 5.10
C GLU A 7 30.07 33.24 3.86
N ASP A 8 29.55 34.47 4.00
CA ASP A 8 29.47 35.49 2.94
C ASP A 8 30.64 36.47 3.08
N ASN A 9 31.87 36.00 2.81
CA ASN A 9 33.11 36.78 3.00
C ASN A 9 33.29 37.87 1.93
N GLY A 10 32.31 38.74 1.73
CA GLY A 10 32.29 39.79 0.71
C GLY A 10 31.59 39.41 -0.59
N GLY A 11 31.13 38.16 -0.73
CA GLY A 11 30.28 37.69 -1.82
C GLY A 11 28.88 37.27 -1.33
N TRP A 12 28.38 36.16 -1.89
CA TRP A 12 27.09 35.58 -1.59
C TRP A 12 27.20 34.07 -1.43
N ALA A 13 26.72 33.54 -0.32
CA ALA A 13 26.52 32.12 -0.10
C ALA A 13 25.15 31.83 0.49
N GLY A 14 24.68 30.60 0.30
CA GLY A 14 23.39 30.18 0.84
C GLY A 14 22.79 28.99 0.13
N PHE A 15 21.49 28.83 0.34
CA PHE A 15 20.75 27.61 0.05
C PHE A 15 19.44 27.92 -0.66
N PHE A 16 19.06 27.09 -1.62
CA PHE A 16 17.80 27.23 -2.34
C PHE A 16 17.28 25.90 -2.87
N VAL A 17 16.09 25.91 -3.46
CA VAL A 17 15.53 24.77 -4.18
C VAL A 17 15.47 25.13 -5.65
N ALA A 18 16.30 24.46 -6.44
CA ALA A 18 16.32 24.61 -7.88
C ALA A 18 15.17 23.80 -8.51
N ASN A 19 14.73 24.24 -9.69
CA ASN A 19 13.80 23.49 -10.53
C ASN A 19 14.27 23.51 -11.99
N SER A 20 13.92 22.46 -12.74
CA SER A 20 14.40 22.25 -14.12
C SER A 20 13.83 23.23 -15.15
N VAL A 21 12.82 24.04 -14.78
CA VAL A 21 12.26 25.09 -15.64
C VAL A 21 13.11 26.37 -15.57
N ALA A 22 13.56 26.73 -14.37
CA ALA A 22 14.39 27.92 -14.14
C ALA A 22 15.89 27.61 -14.28
N ASN A 23 16.31 26.35 -14.13
CA ASN A 23 17.70 25.90 -14.19
C ASN A 23 17.80 24.75 -15.20
N PRO A 24 17.98 25.05 -16.50
CA PRO A 24 18.03 24.02 -17.54
C PRO A 24 19.25 23.09 -17.42
N SER A 25 20.21 23.43 -16.55
CA SER A 25 21.46 22.69 -16.34
C SER A 25 21.40 21.56 -15.32
N LEU A 26 20.25 21.23 -14.71
CA LEU A 26 20.10 20.18 -13.67
C LEU A 26 20.24 18.74 -14.21
N GLY A 27 21.37 18.44 -14.88
CA GLY A 27 21.81 17.24 -15.58
C GLY A 27 21.34 15.91 -14.97
N GLY A 28 20.07 15.58 -15.21
CA GLY A 28 19.41 14.38 -14.71
C GLY A 28 19.18 14.32 -13.19
N ILE A 29 19.72 15.21 -12.37
CA ILE A 29 19.56 15.14 -10.89
C ILE A 29 18.16 15.53 -10.41
N ALA A 30 17.46 16.35 -11.19
CA ALA A 30 16.10 16.81 -10.89
C ALA A 30 15.03 15.97 -11.59
N SER A 31 15.38 14.83 -12.21
CA SER A 31 14.47 14.02 -13.04
C SER A 31 13.41 13.20 -12.27
N GLY A 32 13.14 13.53 -11.00
CA GLY A 32 12.10 12.93 -10.17
C GLY A 32 10.73 13.62 -10.34
N PRO A 33 9.64 13.10 -9.74
CA PRO A 33 8.28 13.62 -9.94
C PRO A 33 8.09 15.09 -9.50
N SER A 34 8.98 15.63 -8.67
CA SER A 34 8.93 17.02 -8.21
C SER A 34 9.71 18.00 -9.08
N ASN A 35 10.50 17.55 -10.05
CA ASN A 35 11.38 18.38 -10.90
C ASN A 35 12.25 19.38 -10.12
N ARG A 36 12.68 19.00 -8.90
CA ARG A 36 13.39 19.86 -7.95
C ARG A 36 14.63 19.18 -7.38
N ALA A 37 15.65 20.00 -7.11
CA ALA A 37 16.86 19.61 -6.38
C ALA A 37 17.17 20.66 -5.31
N TRP A 38 17.77 20.24 -4.20
CA TRP A 38 18.27 21.18 -3.21
C TRP A 38 19.64 21.69 -3.65
N ALA A 39 19.92 22.96 -3.43
CA ALA A 39 21.05 23.63 -4.06
C ALA A 39 21.74 24.59 -3.09
N THR A 40 23.01 24.85 -3.38
CA THR A 40 23.87 25.77 -2.66
C THR A 40 24.61 26.67 -3.63
N TYR A 41 24.80 27.94 -3.25
CA TYR A 41 25.64 28.89 -3.98
C TYR A 41 26.73 29.42 -3.04
N ALA A 42 27.90 29.76 -3.60
CA ALA A 42 29.06 30.29 -2.88
C ALA A 42 29.92 31.15 -3.82
N ASN A 43 29.34 32.28 -4.25
CA ASN A 43 29.75 33.11 -5.38
C ASN A 43 30.31 34.47 -4.90
N GLY A 44 31.09 35.14 -5.76
CA GLY A 44 31.61 36.48 -5.48
C GLY A 44 33.01 36.50 -4.83
N PRO A 45 33.52 37.71 -4.52
CA PRO A 45 34.93 37.89 -4.16
C PRO A 45 35.27 37.21 -2.82
N ASN A 46 36.55 36.84 -2.69
CA ASN A 46 37.12 36.08 -1.56
C ASN A 46 36.53 34.67 -1.43
N PHE A 47 36.84 33.99 -0.32
CA PHE A 47 36.46 32.60 -0.10
C PHE A 47 35.08 32.49 0.57
N ASN A 48 34.03 32.32 -0.23
CA ASN A 48 32.64 32.16 0.22
C ASN A 48 32.29 30.67 0.39
N GLN A 49 31.40 30.32 1.33
CA GLN A 49 31.09 28.92 1.65
C GLN A 49 29.63 28.71 2.01
N ALA A 50 29.06 27.56 1.63
CA ALA A 50 27.78 27.06 2.12
C ALA A 50 27.90 25.56 2.42
N VAL A 51 27.53 25.15 3.63
CA VAL A 51 27.61 23.76 4.09
C VAL A 51 26.34 23.36 4.82
N ALA A 52 25.79 22.20 4.45
CA ALA A 52 24.67 21.58 5.15
C ALA A 52 25.11 20.29 5.83
N PHE A 53 24.76 20.15 7.11
CA PHE A 53 25.14 19.04 7.97
C PHE A 53 23.91 18.25 8.40
N ARG A 54 24.03 16.93 8.46
CA ARG A 54 22.96 16.06 8.98
C ARG A 54 23.49 14.77 9.57
N GLU A 55 22.96 14.41 10.74
CA GLU A 55 23.15 13.09 11.34
C GLU A 55 22.34 12.01 10.60
N LEU A 56 22.90 10.80 10.50
CA LEU A 56 22.16 9.63 10.02
C LEU A 56 21.15 9.19 11.09
N THR A 57 19.94 8.84 10.68
CA THR A 57 18.82 8.54 11.61
C THR A 57 18.97 7.22 12.33
N ASP A 58 19.61 6.23 11.71
CA ASP A 58 19.70 4.85 12.23
C ASP A 58 21.08 4.54 12.83
N GLY A 59 21.86 5.60 13.15
CA GLY A 59 23.16 5.48 13.80
C GLY A 59 24.32 5.34 12.83
N VAL A 60 25.17 4.33 13.06
CA VAL A 60 26.41 4.12 12.29
C VAL A 60 26.10 3.35 11.01
N LEU A 61 26.60 3.80 9.87
CA LEU A 61 26.56 3.04 8.62
C LEU A 61 27.42 1.77 8.75
N VAL A 62 26.80 0.60 8.63
CA VAL A 62 27.46 -0.71 8.80
C VAL A 62 27.58 -1.47 7.48
N SER A 63 28.41 -2.51 7.46
CA SER A 63 28.57 -3.43 6.32
C SER A 63 27.21 -3.81 5.73
N GLY A 64 27.06 -3.89 4.40
CA GLY A 64 25.80 -4.19 3.71
C GLY A 64 24.92 -2.97 3.43
N GLN A 65 25.09 -1.87 4.17
CA GLN A 65 24.35 -0.63 3.92
C GLN A 65 25.04 0.26 2.89
N THR A 66 24.23 1.02 2.16
CA THR A 66 24.65 1.92 1.09
C THR A 66 24.16 3.34 1.35
N PHE A 67 25.10 4.28 1.45
CA PHE A 67 24.81 5.72 1.37
C PHE A 67 24.76 6.14 -0.10
N THR A 68 23.67 6.78 -0.51
CA THR A 68 23.48 7.30 -1.87
C THR A 68 23.24 8.80 -1.84
N VAL A 69 23.87 9.54 -2.75
CA VAL A 69 23.60 10.95 -3.04
C VAL A 69 23.71 11.22 -4.53
N TYR A 70 22.83 12.05 -5.05
CA TYR A 70 22.94 12.60 -6.39
C TYR A 70 23.57 13.98 -6.24
N PHE A 71 24.60 14.23 -7.04
CA PHE A 71 25.48 15.37 -6.90
C PHE A 71 25.77 15.94 -8.29
N GLU A 72 25.63 17.25 -8.42
CA GLU A 72 26.03 17.98 -9.61
C GLU A 72 26.70 19.28 -9.17
N ASN A 73 27.68 19.70 -9.93
CA ASN A 73 28.34 20.98 -9.74
C ASN A 73 28.49 21.65 -11.09
N GLY A 74 28.38 22.98 -11.08
CA GLY A 74 28.88 23.79 -12.16
C GLY A 74 30.40 23.99 -12.07
N ASP A 75 30.86 25.14 -12.54
CA ASP A 75 32.26 25.53 -12.47
C ASP A 75 32.70 25.75 -11.01
N VAL A 76 33.96 25.44 -10.73
CA VAL A 76 34.55 25.60 -9.41
C VAL A 76 35.82 26.44 -9.55
N ALA A 77 35.89 27.56 -8.83
CA ALA A 77 37.03 28.47 -8.89
C ALA A 77 38.34 27.76 -8.49
N ALA A 78 39.45 28.19 -9.07
CA ALA A 78 40.77 27.68 -8.68
C ALA A 78 41.00 27.85 -7.16
N GLY A 79 41.33 26.75 -6.48
CA GLY A 79 41.48 26.73 -5.01
C GLY A 79 40.16 26.55 -4.23
N GLY A 80 39.02 26.53 -4.92
CA GLY A 80 37.72 26.13 -4.38
C GLY A 80 37.46 24.62 -4.50
N SER A 81 36.36 24.18 -3.89
CA SER A 81 35.96 22.78 -3.83
C SER A 81 34.45 22.62 -3.61
N CYS A 82 33.84 21.58 -4.18
CA CYS A 82 32.48 21.16 -3.86
C CYS A 82 32.36 19.64 -3.75
N GLY A 83 31.38 19.16 -2.98
CA GLY A 83 31.19 17.73 -2.77
C GLY A 83 30.49 17.40 -1.46
N PHE A 84 30.82 16.23 -0.91
CA PHE A 84 30.32 15.81 0.39
C PHE A 84 31.34 15.02 1.21
N CYS A 85 31.18 15.09 2.54
CA CYS A 85 31.93 14.31 3.52
C CYS A 85 30.99 13.37 4.28
N LEU A 86 31.45 12.14 4.52
CA LEU A 86 30.87 11.20 5.49
C LEU A 86 31.77 11.16 6.73
N ARG A 87 31.19 11.30 7.93
CA ARG A 87 31.95 11.67 9.14
C ARG A 87 31.54 10.85 10.36
N THR A 88 32.43 10.74 11.34
CA THR A 88 32.18 10.05 12.62
C THR A 88 31.45 10.88 13.66
N GLY A 89 31.51 12.21 13.56
CA GLY A 89 30.98 13.14 14.56
C GLY A 89 29.91 14.07 14.01
N PHE A 90 29.50 15.03 14.84
CA PHE A 90 28.36 15.92 14.59
C PHE A 90 28.73 17.41 14.64
N VAL A 91 30.04 17.72 14.64
CA VAL A 91 30.52 19.11 14.68
C VAL A 91 29.99 19.86 13.44
N ALA A 92 29.34 20.99 13.69
CA ALA A 92 28.68 21.83 12.69
C ALA A 92 28.48 23.25 13.28
N GLY A 93 29.58 23.93 13.62
CA GLY A 93 29.58 25.30 14.14
C GLY A 93 29.94 26.35 13.09
N VAL A 94 30.82 26.00 12.14
CA VAL A 94 31.28 26.87 11.03
C VAL A 94 31.38 26.07 9.73
N CYS A 95 31.53 26.74 8.57
CA CYS A 95 31.62 26.03 7.28
C CYS A 95 32.87 25.12 7.22
N ASP A 96 33.98 25.54 7.83
CA ASP A 96 35.22 24.76 7.87
C ASP A 96 35.09 23.44 8.65
N ASP A 97 34.00 23.22 9.41
CA ASP A 97 33.73 21.94 10.08
C ASP A 97 33.29 20.82 9.12
N TYR A 98 33.10 21.10 7.82
CA TYR A 98 32.58 20.14 6.83
C TYR A 98 33.35 18.82 6.81
N ASN A 99 34.65 18.82 7.12
CA ASN A 99 35.50 17.63 7.11
C ASN A 99 35.98 17.18 8.51
N VAL A 100 35.48 17.76 9.60
CA VAL A 100 35.84 17.34 10.96
C VAL A 100 35.36 15.90 11.20
N GLY A 101 36.29 15.01 11.56
CA GLY A 101 36.01 13.59 11.76
C GLY A 101 35.65 12.83 10.47
N ARG A 102 35.98 13.37 9.30
CA ARG A 102 35.74 12.74 8.00
C ARG A 102 36.35 11.33 7.92
N GLN A 103 35.57 10.41 7.37
CA GLN A 103 35.97 9.04 7.02
C GLN A 103 36.10 8.86 5.51
N PHE A 104 35.31 9.61 4.75
CA PHE A 104 35.28 9.60 3.30
C PHE A 104 34.88 10.98 2.77
N GLU A 105 35.53 11.42 1.71
CA GLU A 105 35.13 12.56 0.88
C GLU A 105 34.96 12.12 -0.57
N PHE A 106 33.96 12.68 -1.23
CA PHE A 106 33.92 12.74 -2.68
C PHE A 106 33.67 14.18 -3.10
N GLY A 107 34.47 14.70 -4.03
CA GLY A 107 34.34 16.08 -4.46
C GLY A 107 35.10 16.41 -5.74
N PHE A 108 35.03 17.69 -6.10
CA PHE A 108 35.75 18.28 -7.21
C PHE A 108 36.54 19.50 -6.73
N MET A 109 37.81 19.58 -7.13
CA MET A 109 38.69 20.73 -6.86
C MET A 109 38.72 21.62 -8.10
N GLY A 110 38.50 22.93 -7.92
CA GLY A 110 38.56 23.86 -9.04
C GLY A 110 39.94 23.89 -9.71
N GLY A 111 39.93 23.85 -11.04
CA GLY A 111 41.14 23.70 -11.87
C GLY A 111 41.59 22.27 -12.11
N SER A 112 40.91 21.25 -11.54
CA SER A 112 41.16 19.84 -11.85
C SER A 112 40.42 19.39 -13.11
N SER A 113 40.78 18.23 -13.65
CA SER A 113 40.07 17.59 -14.77
C SER A 113 39.16 16.44 -14.33
N THR A 114 39.32 15.96 -13.10
CA THR A 114 38.65 14.78 -12.56
C THR A 114 38.18 14.98 -11.12
N TYR A 115 37.19 14.18 -10.71
CA TYR A 115 36.71 14.10 -9.33
C TYR A 115 37.70 13.32 -8.46
N PHE A 116 37.63 13.55 -7.15
CA PHE A 116 38.52 12.94 -6.18
C PHE A 116 37.81 12.22 -5.05
N ILE A 117 38.55 11.32 -4.39
CA ILE A 117 38.19 10.68 -3.13
C ILE A 117 39.24 11.02 -2.07
N VAL A 118 38.81 11.27 -0.83
CA VAL A 118 39.74 11.32 0.32
C VAL A 118 39.27 10.36 1.41
N ASP A 119 40.07 9.32 1.69
CA ASP A 119 39.70 8.22 2.57
C ASP A 119 40.88 7.66 3.42
N GLY A 120 41.92 8.46 3.71
CA GLY A 120 43.10 8.08 4.52
C GLY A 120 43.34 8.95 5.78
N THR A 121 44.04 8.37 6.79
CA THR A 121 44.19 8.89 8.17
C THR A 121 45.24 9.99 8.37
N SER A 122 46.00 10.40 7.36
CA SER A 122 47.05 11.40 7.55
C SER A 122 47.39 12.16 6.27
N GLY A 123 46.85 13.36 6.14
CA GLY A 123 47.47 14.42 5.34
C GLY A 123 47.26 14.39 3.83
N GLY A 124 46.04 14.13 3.34
CA GLY A 124 45.67 14.57 1.99
C GLY A 124 45.95 13.61 0.84
N ASP A 125 45.89 12.28 1.06
CA ASP A 125 45.83 11.31 -0.03
C ASP A 125 44.51 11.46 -0.80
N GLN A 126 44.49 12.45 -1.68
CA GLN A 126 43.48 12.69 -2.68
C GLN A 126 43.69 11.64 -3.78
N PHE A 127 42.81 10.65 -3.81
CA PHE A 127 42.78 9.69 -4.89
C PHE A 127 42.03 10.27 -6.08
N ASP A 128 42.74 10.38 -7.20
CA ASP A 128 42.13 10.71 -8.49
C ASP A 128 41.25 9.55 -8.96
N THR A 129 39.97 9.82 -9.15
CA THR A 129 39.00 8.81 -9.59
C THR A 129 39.10 8.49 -11.07
N GLY A 130 39.74 9.36 -11.86
CA GLY A 130 39.69 9.32 -13.33
C GLY A 130 38.31 9.64 -13.92
N VAL A 131 37.29 9.92 -13.10
CA VAL A 131 35.98 10.38 -13.58
C VAL A 131 36.14 11.85 -13.95
N GLY A 132 35.99 12.16 -15.24
CA GLY A 132 36.13 13.53 -15.74
C GLY A 132 35.06 14.47 -15.19
N TRP A 133 35.40 15.75 -15.05
CA TRP A 133 34.43 16.81 -14.71
C TRP A 133 33.22 16.78 -15.64
N THR A 134 32.03 16.98 -15.09
CA THR A 134 30.79 16.95 -15.87
C THR A 134 29.69 17.76 -15.21
N THR A 135 28.83 18.36 -16.04
CA THR A 135 27.56 18.98 -15.63
C THR A 135 26.36 18.02 -15.75
N ASN A 136 26.59 16.78 -16.20
CA ASN A 136 25.52 15.81 -16.48
C ASN A 136 25.02 15.05 -15.23
N GLY A 137 25.32 15.57 -14.04
CA GLY A 137 25.02 14.95 -12.75
C GLY A 137 25.72 13.61 -12.49
N LEU A 138 25.92 13.31 -11.21
CA LEU A 138 26.50 12.07 -10.73
C LEU A 138 25.56 11.41 -9.72
N LYS A 139 25.37 10.10 -9.85
CA LYS A 139 24.94 9.26 -8.72
C LYS A 139 26.19 8.70 -8.05
N ILE A 140 26.29 8.92 -6.74
CA ILE A 140 27.35 8.37 -5.90
C ILE A 140 26.70 7.39 -4.92
N ALA A 141 27.14 6.14 -4.93
CA ALA A 141 26.67 5.09 -4.03
C ALA A 141 27.85 4.40 -3.33
N LEU A 142 27.98 4.64 -2.02
CA LEU A 142 29.01 4.03 -1.17
C LEU A 142 28.38 2.92 -0.34
N THR A 143 28.75 1.67 -0.63
CA THR A 143 28.32 0.49 0.12
C THR A 143 29.43 0.04 1.05
N MET A 144 29.15 -0.07 2.35
CA MET A 144 30.09 -0.63 3.30
C MET A 144 30.23 -2.14 3.07
N THR A 145 31.45 -2.65 2.96
CA THR A 145 31.73 -4.09 2.80
C THR A 145 32.30 -4.73 4.08
N SER A 146 32.68 -3.90 5.04
CA SER A 146 33.03 -4.27 6.41
C SER A 146 32.93 -3.02 7.30
N ALA A 147 33.40 -3.06 8.54
CA ALA A 147 33.43 -1.87 9.41
C ALA A 147 34.37 -0.74 8.92
N VAL A 148 35.35 -1.06 8.08
CA VAL A 148 36.39 -0.10 7.63
C VAL A 148 36.63 -0.11 6.12
N ASN A 149 35.96 -0.98 5.36
CA ASN A 149 36.10 -1.05 3.90
C ASN A 149 34.77 -0.76 3.22
N TYR A 150 34.85 -0.20 2.02
CA TYR A 150 33.69 0.14 1.19
C TYR A 150 33.92 -0.17 -0.29
N SER A 151 32.82 -0.33 -1.02
CA SER A 151 32.78 -0.24 -2.47
C SER A 151 32.02 1.02 -2.88
N LEU A 152 32.56 1.79 -3.82
CA LEU A 152 31.96 3.00 -4.36
C LEU A 152 31.58 2.79 -5.82
N GLU A 153 30.34 3.11 -6.15
CA GLU A 153 29.84 3.28 -7.52
C GLU A 153 29.66 4.78 -7.80
N VAL A 154 30.24 5.24 -8.91
CA VAL A 154 30.05 6.59 -9.47
C VAL A 154 29.44 6.44 -10.85
N VAL A 155 28.24 6.99 -11.07
CA VAL A 155 27.53 6.92 -12.34
C VAL A 155 27.27 8.33 -12.87
N VAL A 156 27.76 8.64 -14.07
CA VAL A 156 27.39 9.86 -14.79
C VAL A 156 25.96 9.69 -15.32
N LEU A 157 25.03 10.55 -14.93
CA LEU A 157 23.61 10.26 -15.08
C LEU A 157 23.13 10.24 -16.54
N ASP A 158 23.63 11.12 -17.41
CA ASP A 158 23.13 11.17 -18.80
C ASP A 158 23.69 10.04 -19.68
N VAL A 159 25.00 9.79 -19.60
CA VAL A 159 25.68 8.77 -20.42
C VAL A 159 25.73 7.39 -19.76
N LYS A 160 25.29 7.28 -18.50
CA LYS A 160 25.31 6.08 -17.66
C LYS A 160 26.71 5.43 -17.52
N ALA A 161 27.77 6.20 -17.79
CA ALA A 161 29.15 5.77 -17.61
C ALA A 161 29.39 5.50 -16.12
N THR A 162 29.96 4.34 -15.81
CA THR A 162 30.00 3.82 -14.45
C THR A 162 31.43 3.44 -14.06
N SER A 163 31.91 4.03 -12.96
CA SER A 163 33.22 3.74 -12.35
C SER A 163 33.03 3.07 -10.99
N ARG A 164 33.94 2.15 -10.64
CA ARG A 164 33.91 1.37 -9.40
C ARG A 164 35.23 1.41 -8.67
N PHE A 165 35.16 1.60 -7.36
CA PHE A 165 36.33 1.63 -6.49
C PHE A 165 36.08 0.77 -5.25
N SER A 166 37.12 0.10 -4.73
CA SER A 166 37.06 -0.64 -3.47
C SER A 166 38.24 -0.22 -2.62
N ARG A 167 37.96 0.42 -1.49
CA ARG A 167 38.96 1.10 -0.65
C ARG A 167 38.57 1.03 0.83
N ALA A 168 39.44 1.58 1.69
CA ALA A 168 39.22 1.65 3.13
C ALA A 168 38.85 3.08 3.56
N LEU A 169 38.09 3.21 4.63
CA LEU A 169 37.79 4.50 5.28
C LEU A 169 39.02 5.06 5.99
N ALA A 170 39.03 6.37 6.20
CA ALA A 170 40.15 7.08 6.83
C ALA A 170 40.39 6.67 8.29
N GLY A 171 39.42 6.08 8.98
CA GLY A 171 39.55 5.67 10.38
C GLY A 171 38.55 4.59 10.79
N SER A 172 38.46 4.36 12.10
CA SER A 172 37.65 3.28 12.68
C SER A 172 36.39 3.75 13.42
N GLY A 173 36.02 5.03 13.31
CA GLY A 173 34.93 5.63 14.11
C GLY A 173 33.51 5.44 13.56
N GLY A 174 33.38 4.81 12.38
CA GLY A 174 32.11 4.57 11.70
C GLY A 174 31.47 5.86 11.15
N ILE A 175 30.73 5.76 10.05
CA ILE A 175 30.06 6.92 9.44
C ILE A 175 28.73 7.16 10.16
N ARG A 176 28.51 8.38 10.66
CA ARG A 176 27.34 8.78 11.47
C ARG A 176 26.69 10.07 11.01
N SER A 177 27.36 10.85 10.17
CA SER A 177 26.79 12.08 9.62
C SER A 177 27.33 12.37 8.23
N VAL A 178 26.62 13.25 7.51
CA VAL A 178 26.99 13.79 6.21
C VAL A 178 27.14 15.31 6.30
N ALA A 179 28.10 15.86 5.56
CA ALA A 179 28.20 17.28 5.24
C ALA A 179 28.20 17.45 3.72
N LEU A 180 27.28 18.25 3.18
CA LEU A 180 27.23 18.65 1.77
C LEU A 180 27.82 20.06 1.67
N TYR A 181 28.81 20.27 0.83
CA TYR A 181 29.56 21.54 0.82
C TYR A 181 29.73 22.13 -0.57
N ASN A 182 29.70 23.45 -0.60
CA ASN A 182 30.06 24.30 -1.72
C ASN A 182 31.00 25.40 -1.19
N ARG A 183 32.26 25.41 -1.63
CA ARG A 183 33.31 26.29 -1.12
C ARG A 183 34.01 26.97 -2.28
N ASN A 184 33.80 28.27 -2.41
CA ASN A 184 34.46 29.14 -3.39
C ASN A 184 34.35 28.62 -4.82
N THR A 185 33.14 28.51 -5.35
CA THR A 185 32.90 28.07 -6.74
C THR A 185 32.94 29.19 -7.77
N ASP A 186 33.28 30.42 -7.36
CA ASP A 186 33.21 31.64 -8.16
C ASP A 186 34.09 31.68 -9.44
N VAL A 187 33.46 31.52 -10.60
CA VAL A 187 33.99 31.93 -11.92
C VAL A 187 33.21 33.11 -12.53
N GLY A 188 32.36 33.79 -11.74
CA GLY A 188 31.46 34.85 -12.19
C GLY A 188 30.13 34.34 -12.78
N GLY A 189 29.01 34.62 -12.10
CA GLY A 189 27.64 34.27 -12.53
C GLY A 189 27.05 33.03 -11.84
N GLU A 190 25.87 32.59 -12.28
CA GLU A 190 25.10 31.44 -11.74
C GLU A 190 25.75 30.07 -12.04
N ALA A 191 26.89 30.04 -12.73
CA ALA A 191 27.58 28.82 -13.14
C ALA A 191 28.30 28.09 -11.99
N GLY A 192 28.36 28.65 -10.78
CA GLY A 192 29.06 28.08 -9.61
C GLY A 192 28.17 27.30 -8.64
N ASP A 193 26.91 27.08 -8.97
CA ASP A 193 25.97 26.42 -8.07
C ASP A 193 26.23 24.91 -7.98
N VAL A 194 25.89 24.36 -6.82
CA VAL A 194 26.07 22.93 -6.51
C VAL A 194 24.76 22.36 -6.02
N TYR A 195 24.37 21.24 -6.60
CA TYR A 195 23.06 20.66 -6.44
C TYR A 195 23.14 19.24 -5.87
N PHE A 196 22.21 18.92 -4.98
CA PHE A 196 22.10 17.63 -4.35
C PHE A 196 20.66 17.11 -4.37
N ASN A 197 20.52 15.80 -4.55
CA ASN A 197 19.24 15.11 -4.46
C ASN A 197 19.40 13.67 -3.94
N LEU A 198 18.29 13.01 -3.63
CA LEU A 198 18.22 11.59 -3.28
C LEU A 198 19.22 11.12 -2.17
N VAL A 199 19.50 11.99 -1.19
CA VAL A 199 20.34 11.63 -0.04
C VAL A 199 19.63 10.56 0.79
N SER A 200 20.14 9.34 0.79
CA SER A 200 19.50 8.19 1.42
C SER A 200 20.51 7.16 1.92
N VAL A 201 20.09 6.35 2.90
CA VAL A 201 20.78 5.13 3.32
C VAL A 201 19.82 3.97 3.07
N THR A 202 20.31 2.91 2.44
CA THR A 202 19.52 1.71 2.08
C THR A 202 20.31 0.43 2.31
N GLY A 203 19.63 -0.73 2.35
CA GLY A 203 20.25 -2.04 2.53
C GLY A 203 20.29 -2.50 3.99
N ASP A 204 20.39 -3.82 4.17
CA ASP A 204 20.44 -4.46 5.48
C ASP A 204 21.90 -4.68 5.92
N PRO A 205 22.21 -4.56 7.22
CA PRO A 205 23.51 -4.93 7.76
C PRO A 205 23.96 -6.34 7.31
N ALA A 206 25.06 -6.43 6.56
CA ALA A 206 25.73 -7.67 6.21
C ALA A 206 26.20 -8.34 7.50
N SER A 207 25.65 -9.52 7.74
CA SER A 207 25.85 -10.31 8.96
C SER A 207 27.27 -10.88 9.02
N PRO A 208 28.14 -10.49 9.97
CA PRO A 208 29.48 -11.03 10.10
C PRO A 208 29.46 -12.21 11.08
N TYR A 209 29.06 -13.41 10.64
CA TYR A 209 29.17 -14.58 11.51
C TYR A 209 30.04 -15.69 10.91
N ALA A 210 31.13 -15.98 11.62
CA ALA A 210 31.79 -17.27 11.55
C ALA A 210 30.90 -18.32 12.25
N LEU A 211 30.59 -19.40 11.54
CA LEU A 211 29.83 -20.52 12.08
C LEU A 211 30.67 -21.27 13.12
N VAL A 212 30.23 -21.30 14.37
CA VAL A 212 30.74 -22.22 15.40
C VAL A 212 29.71 -23.36 15.53
N PRO A 213 30.00 -24.59 15.09
CA PRO A 213 29.06 -25.69 15.21
C PRO A 213 28.89 -26.10 16.68
N SER A 214 27.64 -26.16 17.16
CA SER A 214 27.29 -26.91 18.36
C SER A 214 26.58 -28.20 17.95
N ALA A 215 26.96 -29.33 18.55
CA ALA A 215 26.31 -30.61 18.34
C ALA A 215 25.18 -30.78 19.37
N GLN A 216 23.97 -31.00 18.88
CA GLN A 216 22.77 -31.27 19.66
C GLN A 216 22.62 -32.79 19.85
N ASP A 217 22.45 -33.25 21.09
CA ASP A 217 21.97 -34.62 21.31
C ASP A 217 20.43 -34.65 21.21
N GLY A 218 19.91 -35.79 20.75
CA GLY A 218 18.50 -35.99 20.41
C GLY A 218 17.50 -35.92 21.58
N GLY A 219 17.89 -35.39 22.74
CA GLY A 219 17.03 -35.18 23.90
C GLY A 219 16.80 -33.72 24.29
N GLY A 220 17.51 -32.76 23.69
CA GLY A 220 17.24 -31.33 23.85
C GLY A 220 17.30 -30.80 25.28
N ARG A 221 18.08 -31.42 26.17
CA ARG A 221 18.05 -31.13 27.62
C ARG A 221 19.21 -30.29 28.16
N ARG A 222 20.25 -30.01 27.38
CA ARG A 222 21.46 -29.37 27.93
C ARG A 222 22.30 -28.64 26.89
N ILE A 223 22.65 -27.38 27.17
CA ILE A 223 23.74 -26.66 26.49
C ILE A 223 24.82 -26.39 27.54
N THR A 224 26.06 -26.78 27.29
CA THR A 224 27.19 -26.51 28.18
C THR A 224 28.25 -25.65 27.47
N ASN A 225 28.70 -24.59 28.14
CA ASN A 225 29.93 -23.86 27.81
C ASN A 225 30.73 -23.68 29.12
N ALA A 226 32.05 -23.54 29.04
CA ALA A 226 32.99 -23.38 30.15
C ALA A 226 32.74 -22.15 31.04
N SER A 227 31.75 -21.31 30.74
CA SER A 227 31.49 -20.05 31.46
C SER A 227 30.02 -19.70 31.73
N LEU A 228 29.05 -20.62 31.61
CA LEU A 228 27.66 -20.30 31.95
C LEU A 228 26.93 -21.41 32.73
N GLN A 229 26.15 -20.98 33.72
CA GLN A 229 25.28 -21.81 34.56
C GLN A 229 24.09 -22.40 33.77
N VAL A 230 23.60 -23.53 34.28
CA VAL A 230 22.50 -24.35 33.75
C VAL A 230 21.20 -23.52 33.63
N VAL A 231 20.55 -23.57 32.46
CA VAL A 231 19.18 -23.08 32.28
C VAL A 231 18.35 -24.17 31.63
N ASP A 232 17.30 -24.62 32.34
CA ASP A 232 16.28 -25.50 31.81
C ASP A 232 15.21 -24.66 31.11
N ALA A 233 14.94 -24.89 29.82
CA ALA A 233 13.81 -24.30 29.11
C ALA A 233 13.11 -25.35 28.23
N SER A 234 11.77 -25.32 28.22
CA SER A 234 10.90 -26.22 27.45
C SER A 234 10.63 -25.66 26.06
N VAL A 235 11.00 -26.39 25.01
CA VAL A 235 10.68 -26.04 23.61
C VAL A 235 9.21 -26.39 23.33
N GLY A 236 8.43 -25.38 22.95
CA GLY A 236 7.00 -25.46 22.66
C GLY A 236 6.17 -24.33 23.31
N GLY A 237 6.71 -23.63 24.30
CA GLY A 237 6.17 -22.36 24.83
C GLY A 237 6.75 -21.13 24.09
N PRO A 238 6.34 -19.90 24.44
CA PRO A 238 6.58 -18.65 23.67
C PRO A 238 8.05 -18.22 23.53
N PHE A 239 9.00 -19.08 23.88
CA PHE A 239 10.42 -18.86 23.72
C PHE A 239 10.99 -19.94 22.80
N GLY A 240 10.76 -19.75 21.49
CA GLY A 240 11.41 -20.46 20.40
C GLY A 240 12.26 -19.48 19.60
N LEU A 241 13.56 -19.77 19.47
CA LEU A 241 14.48 -19.06 18.59
C LEU A 241 14.06 -19.23 17.11
N LEU A 242 13.90 -18.13 16.38
CA LEU A 242 13.97 -18.12 14.92
C LEU A 242 15.28 -17.50 14.43
N THR A 243 15.86 -18.14 13.42
CA THR A 243 17.24 -17.96 12.95
C THR A 243 17.38 -16.98 11.79
N ASN A 244 16.47 -16.01 11.59
CA ASN A 244 16.62 -15.10 10.45
C ASN A 244 15.84 -13.77 10.58
N ALA A 245 16.40 -12.77 11.27
CA ALA A 245 16.30 -11.32 11.01
C ALA A 245 16.80 -10.51 12.22
N GLN A 246 17.19 -9.26 11.97
CA GLN A 246 18.06 -8.43 12.81
C GLN A 246 17.43 -7.93 14.12
N VAL A 247 18.22 -8.06 15.20
CA VAL A 247 18.05 -7.49 16.55
C VAL A 247 16.74 -7.82 17.26
N HIS A 248 16.73 -8.96 17.94
CA HIS A 248 15.96 -9.11 19.19
C HIS A 248 16.94 -9.31 20.34
N VAL A 249 16.88 -8.42 21.34
CA VAL A 249 17.50 -8.67 22.65
C VAL A 249 16.67 -9.74 23.33
N LEU A 250 17.17 -10.98 23.35
CA LEU A 250 16.70 -12.02 24.26
C LEU A 250 16.84 -11.50 25.70
N LYS A 251 15.75 -11.02 26.31
CA LYS A 251 15.71 -10.69 27.74
C LYS A 251 15.37 -11.93 28.58
N SER A 252 16.04 -13.04 28.34
CA SER A 252 16.03 -14.12 29.34
C SER A 252 16.98 -13.71 30.47
N GLY A 253 16.44 -13.45 31.66
CA GLY A 253 17.24 -13.22 32.88
C GLY A 253 17.43 -11.76 33.34
N TYR A 254 16.69 -10.78 32.80
CA TYR A 254 16.64 -9.44 33.40
C TYR A 254 15.50 -9.36 34.44
N PRO A 255 15.76 -9.01 35.72
CA PRO A 255 14.76 -8.99 36.80
C PRO A 255 13.70 -7.87 36.72
N ALA A 256 13.34 -7.39 35.53
CA ALA A 256 12.39 -6.27 35.35
C ALA A 256 11.59 -6.33 34.02
N GLN A 257 11.16 -7.51 33.58
CA GLN A 257 10.19 -7.60 32.49
C GLN A 257 8.78 -7.72 33.09
N LEU A 258 7.97 -6.66 32.93
CA LEU A 258 6.61 -6.52 33.50
C LEU A 258 5.51 -6.87 32.47
N TYR A 259 5.81 -7.72 31.48
CA TYR A 259 4.80 -8.17 30.53
C TYR A 259 4.68 -9.68 30.58
N GLU A 260 3.52 -10.16 31.01
CA GLU A 260 3.16 -11.58 31.03
C GLU A 260 2.53 -11.96 29.69
N PHE A 261 2.90 -13.13 29.16
CA PHE A 261 2.28 -13.66 27.95
C PHE A 261 0.81 -13.99 28.21
N ALA A 262 -0.11 -13.44 27.41
CA ALA A 262 -1.54 -13.64 27.58
C ALA A 262 -2.11 -14.70 26.62
N GLY A 263 -1.62 -14.79 25.38
CA GLY A 263 -2.12 -15.80 24.44
C GLY A 263 -1.82 -15.53 22.96
N LEU A 264 -2.41 -16.37 22.11
CA LEU A 264 -2.50 -16.20 20.66
C LEU A 264 -3.77 -15.41 20.33
N GLN A 265 -3.69 -14.49 19.37
CA GLN A 265 -4.86 -13.85 18.78
C GLN A 265 -4.83 -14.00 17.26
N ALA A 266 -5.90 -14.55 16.69
CA ALA A 266 -6.22 -14.51 15.28
C ALA A 266 -7.00 -13.24 14.95
N TYR A 267 -6.73 -12.64 13.79
CA TYR A 267 -7.40 -11.41 13.37
C TYR A 267 -7.52 -11.31 11.85
N ALA A 268 -8.42 -10.45 11.38
CA ALA A 268 -8.57 -10.03 9.99
C ALA A 268 -8.92 -8.55 9.96
N SER A 269 -8.47 -7.84 8.91
CA SER A 269 -8.79 -6.42 8.73
C SER A 269 -9.20 -6.13 7.28
N PRO A 270 -10.43 -5.63 7.05
CA PRO A 270 -11.59 -5.73 7.95
C PRO A 270 -11.97 -7.19 8.29
N PRO A 271 -12.82 -7.43 9.31
CA PRO A 271 -13.31 -8.76 9.67
C PRO A 271 -14.43 -9.25 8.74
N THR A 272 -14.35 -8.91 7.44
CA THR A 272 -15.33 -9.28 6.42
C THR A 272 -14.65 -9.91 5.23
N VAL A 273 -15.32 -10.87 4.60
CA VAL A 273 -14.87 -11.54 3.37
C VAL A 273 -16.00 -11.42 2.36
N PRO A 274 -15.83 -10.72 1.23
CA PRO A 274 -16.80 -10.79 0.14
C PRO A 274 -16.95 -12.24 -0.31
N GLU A 275 -18.17 -12.67 -0.63
CA GLU A 275 -18.40 -14.01 -1.16
C GLU A 275 -17.61 -14.29 -2.44
N ALA A 276 -17.36 -15.58 -2.71
CA ALA A 276 -16.50 -16.06 -3.80
C ALA A 276 -15.09 -15.41 -3.85
N ASN A 277 -14.69 -14.68 -2.80
CA ASN A 277 -13.46 -13.92 -2.73
C ASN A 277 -12.65 -14.29 -1.48
N THR A 278 -11.48 -13.66 -1.35
CA THR A 278 -10.51 -14.04 -0.33
C THR A 278 -10.21 -12.93 0.68
N ARG A 279 -9.85 -13.34 1.90
CA ARG A 279 -9.36 -12.46 2.97
C ARG A 279 -8.11 -13.06 3.61
N GLN A 280 -7.06 -12.25 3.68
CA GLN A 280 -5.87 -12.61 4.44
C GLN A 280 -6.16 -12.51 5.94
N LEU A 281 -5.89 -13.62 6.64
CA LEU A 281 -5.91 -13.71 8.10
C LEU A 281 -4.51 -13.50 8.66
N GLY A 282 -4.43 -12.97 9.87
CA GLY A 282 -3.20 -12.78 10.62
C GLY A 282 -3.29 -13.40 12.00
N ALA A 283 -2.14 -13.72 12.58
CA ALA A 283 -2.04 -14.14 13.98
C ALA A 283 -0.91 -13.38 14.68
N ARG A 284 -1.11 -13.06 15.96
CA ARG A 284 -0.13 -12.38 16.80
C ARG A 284 -0.17 -12.92 18.22
N TRP A 285 0.96 -12.83 18.90
CA TRP A 285 1.04 -13.01 20.35
C TRP A 285 0.53 -11.76 21.04
N ILE A 286 -0.27 -11.93 22.10
CA ILE A 286 -0.78 -10.87 22.96
C ILE A 286 -0.18 -11.03 24.36
N TYR A 287 0.17 -9.91 24.97
CA TYR A 287 0.65 -9.80 26.35
C TYR A 287 -0.42 -9.17 27.24
N ASP A 288 -0.23 -9.23 28.56
CA ASP A 288 -1.14 -8.71 29.59
C ASP A 288 -1.43 -7.19 29.48
N ASP A 289 -0.54 -6.44 28.84
CA ASP A 289 -0.71 -5.02 28.51
C ASP A 289 -1.40 -4.77 27.14
N TRP A 290 -1.88 -5.83 26.50
CA TRP A 290 -2.48 -5.86 25.15
C TRP A 290 -1.54 -5.56 23.99
N THR A 291 -0.23 -5.43 24.23
CA THR A 291 0.75 -5.31 23.15
C THR A 291 0.74 -6.58 22.30
N GLY A 292 0.81 -6.42 20.98
CA GLY A 292 0.76 -7.51 20.01
C GLY A 292 2.05 -7.64 19.20
N TYR A 293 2.59 -8.84 19.07
CA TYR A 293 3.74 -9.12 18.20
C TYR A 293 3.41 -10.23 17.19
N ALA A 294 3.88 -10.12 15.96
CA ALA A 294 3.66 -11.13 14.92
C ALA A 294 4.12 -12.52 15.40
N VAL A 295 3.40 -13.56 14.98
CA VAL A 295 3.85 -14.92 15.22
C VAL A 295 5.02 -15.23 14.29
N ASP A 296 6.11 -15.66 14.90
CA ASP A 296 7.33 -16.14 14.26
C ASP A 296 7.09 -17.58 13.72
N GLY A 297 6.37 -17.66 12.59
CA GLY A 297 6.00 -18.91 11.92
C GLY A 297 4.63 -18.82 11.26
N THR A 298 4.16 -19.95 10.73
CA THR A 298 2.84 -20.04 10.09
C THR A 298 1.89 -20.83 11.00
N PRO A 299 0.82 -20.19 11.52
CA PRO A 299 -0.24 -20.91 12.23
C PRO A 299 -0.87 -21.99 11.37
N ASN A 300 -1.29 -23.09 11.99
CA ASN A 300 -2.17 -24.05 11.34
C ASN A 300 -3.58 -23.46 11.30
N TRP A 301 -4.00 -23.08 10.09
CA TRP A 301 -5.31 -22.51 9.85
C TRP A 301 -6.34 -23.59 9.51
N SER A 302 -7.54 -23.46 10.07
CA SER A 302 -8.68 -24.33 9.72
C SER A 302 -9.99 -23.57 9.82
N ILE A 303 -11.02 -24.04 9.11
CA ILE A 303 -12.38 -23.48 9.23
C ILE A 303 -12.92 -23.84 10.61
N ALA A 304 -13.42 -22.84 11.34
CA ALA A 304 -14.08 -23.01 12.62
C ALA A 304 -15.61 -23.11 12.46
N GLY A 305 -16.18 -22.50 11.42
CA GLY A 305 -17.59 -22.60 11.06
C GLY A 305 -17.99 -21.59 9.98
N GLY A 306 -19.23 -21.70 9.49
CA GLY A 306 -19.81 -20.82 8.48
C GLY A 306 -19.30 -21.06 7.05
N PRO A 307 -19.69 -20.19 6.10
CA PRO A 307 -19.51 -20.39 4.66
C PRO A 307 -18.12 -20.00 4.15
N LEU A 308 -17.08 -20.61 4.74
CA LEU A 308 -15.73 -20.57 4.17
C LEU A 308 -15.51 -21.84 3.34
N ALA A 309 -15.17 -21.68 2.07
CA ALA A 309 -14.87 -22.79 1.18
C ALA A 309 -13.52 -23.43 1.51
N SER A 310 -12.52 -22.60 1.83
CA SER A 310 -11.18 -23.07 2.21
C SER A 310 -10.38 -22.03 2.99
N ILE A 311 -9.32 -22.48 3.66
CA ILE A 311 -8.27 -21.60 4.18
C ILE A 311 -6.92 -22.20 3.81
N SER A 312 -6.08 -21.43 3.12
CA SER A 312 -4.73 -21.89 2.78
C SER A 312 -3.81 -21.98 4.00
N GLY A 313 -2.69 -22.70 3.87
CA GLY A 313 -1.68 -22.75 4.92
C GLY A 313 -1.14 -21.38 5.32
N GLY A 314 -1.11 -20.41 4.41
CA GLY A 314 -0.72 -19.02 4.68
C GLY A 314 -1.81 -18.16 5.34
N GLY A 315 -2.98 -18.72 5.66
CA GLY A 315 -4.09 -17.98 6.26
C GLY A 315 -4.91 -17.17 5.25
N LEU A 316 -4.89 -17.52 3.97
CA LEU A 316 -5.82 -16.91 2.99
C LEU A 316 -7.14 -17.68 3.02
N ALA A 317 -8.19 -17.08 3.60
CA ALA A 317 -9.53 -17.64 3.64
C ALA A 317 -10.28 -17.31 2.34
N LEU A 318 -10.99 -18.28 1.77
CA LEU A 318 -11.90 -18.16 0.63
C LEU A 318 -13.33 -18.38 1.12
N ALA A 319 -14.22 -17.44 0.83
CA ALA A 319 -15.65 -17.57 1.12
C ALA A 319 -16.38 -18.36 0.02
N SER A 320 -17.43 -19.08 0.41
CA SER A 320 -18.45 -19.59 -0.53
C SER A 320 -19.48 -18.48 -0.84
N ASN A 321 -20.28 -18.66 -1.88
CA ASN A 321 -21.46 -17.85 -2.18
C ASN A 321 -22.50 -17.95 -1.05
N VAL A 322 -23.16 -16.83 -0.73
CA VAL A 322 -24.15 -16.72 0.33
C VAL A 322 -25.32 -15.84 -0.11
N TYR A 323 -26.55 -16.30 0.10
CA TYR A 323 -27.74 -15.49 -0.20
C TYR A 323 -27.94 -14.31 0.78
N GLN A 324 -27.22 -14.27 1.90
CA GLN A 324 -27.25 -13.15 2.85
C GLN A 324 -25.94 -13.05 3.64
N ASP A 325 -25.67 -11.89 4.23
CA ASP A 325 -24.53 -11.71 5.14
C ASP A 325 -24.54 -12.78 6.23
N THR A 326 -23.52 -13.64 6.24
CA THR A 326 -23.50 -14.85 7.05
C THR A 326 -22.25 -14.91 7.93
N ALA A 327 -22.45 -15.22 9.21
CA ALA A 327 -21.35 -15.36 10.17
C ALA A 327 -20.44 -16.55 9.82
N ALA A 328 -19.14 -16.32 9.91
CA ALA A 328 -18.10 -17.33 9.68
C ALA A 328 -17.01 -17.25 10.75
N GLY A 329 -16.22 -18.32 10.88
CA GLY A 329 -15.12 -18.39 11.84
C GLY A 329 -13.90 -19.10 11.25
N ALA A 330 -12.72 -18.53 11.46
CA ALA A 330 -11.44 -19.14 11.12
C ALA A 330 -10.59 -19.37 12.38
N ARG A 331 -10.03 -20.57 12.51
CA ARG A 331 -9.23 -20.99 13.66
C ARG A 331 -7.74 -20.93 13.31
N ALA A 332 -6.95 -20.36 14.21
CA ALA A 332 -5.49 -20.44 14.20
C ALA A 332 -5.01 -21.34 15.35
N VAL A 333 -4.12 -22.27 15.06
CA VAL A 333 -3.42 -23.09 16.08
C VAL A 333 -1.91 -22.93 15.91
N PHE A 334 -1.21 -22.48 16.95
CA PHE A 334 0.25 -22.34 16.93
C PHE A 334 0.86 -22.52 18.32
N GLY A 335 1.92 -23.32 18.43
CA GLY A 335 2.62 -23.55 19.71
C GLY A 335 1.76 -24.11 20.84
N GLY A 336 0.71 -24.88 20.51
CA GLY A 336 -0.26 -25.39 21.48
C GLY A 336 -1.37 -24.40 21.88
N TYR A 337 -1.30 -23.14 21.42
CA TYR A 337 -2.35 -22.14 21.61
C TYR A 337 -3.32 -22.15 20.43
N THR A 338 -4.58 -21.82 20.72
CA THR A 338 -5.65 -21.77 19.71
C THR A 338 -6.44 -20.48 19.89
N ASP A 339 -6.78 -19.83 18.79
CA ASP A 339 -7.76 -18.74 18.76
C ASP A 339 -8.68 -18.86 17.54
N VAL A 340 -9.85 -18.21 17.60
CA VAL A 340 -10.82 -18.15 16.49
C VAL A 340 -11.15 -16.69 16.18
N VAL A 341 -10.90 -16.28 14.95
CA VAL A 341 -11.36 -14.99 14.44
C VAL A 341 -12.78 -15.13 13.89
N SER A 342 -13.68 -14.29 14.39
CA SER A 342 -15.03 -14.13 13.84
C SER A 342 -14.99 -13.26 12.59
N LEU A 343 -15.68 -13.71 11.54
CA LEU A 343 -15.78 -13.06 10.24
C LEU A 343 -17.25 -12.95 9.83
N VAL A 344 -17.55 -12.05 8.90
CA VAL A 344 -18.82 -12.04 8.17
C VAL A 344 -18.50 -12.24 6.69
N VAL A 345 -19.10 -13.27 6.09
CA VAL A 345 -19.13 -13.40 4.63
C VAL A 345 -20.23 -12.47 4.13
N VAL A 346 -19.86 -11.52 3.29
CA VAL A 346 -20.77 -10.47 2.80
C VAL A 346 -21.37 -10.92 1.48
N ASN A 347 -22.70 -10.91 1.40
CA ASN A 347 -23.40 -11.08 0.12
C ASN A 347 -23.14 -9.81 -0.71
N THR A 348 -22.51 -9.98 -1.87
CA THR A 348 -22.15 -8.93 -2.81
C THR A 348 -22.83 -9.07 -4.16
N ASN A 349 -23.38 -10.23 -4.49
CA ASN A 349 -24.08 -10.51 -5.71
C ASN A 349 -25.41 -11.21 -5.39
N TRP A 350 -26.49 -10.70 -5.95
CA TRP A 350 -27.85 -11.08 -5.56
C TRP A 350 -28.34 -12.38 -6.23
N ASP A 351 -27.59 -12.93 -7.18
CA ASP A 351 -27.97 -14.07 -8.02
C ASP A 351 -26.73 -14.94 -8.33
N ASP A 352 -26.13 -15.53 -7.30
CA ASP A 352 -25.03 -16.50 -7.44
C ASP A 352 -25.01 -17.64 -6.41
N TYR A 353 -26.11 -17.85 -5.68
CA TYR A 353 -26.20 -18.85 -4.64
C TYR A 353 -26.48 -20.27 -5.17
N TYR A 354 -25.41 -21.04 -5.40
CA TYR A 354 -25.47 -22.48 -5.70
C TYR A 354 -26.46 -22.87 -6.82
N ALA A 355 -27.57 -23.53 -6.46
CA ALA A 355 -28.57 -24.03 -7.39
C ALA A 355 -29.47 -22.91 -7.93
N TYR A 356 -29.48 -21.76 -7.26
CA TYR A 356 -30.28 -20.58 -7.60
C TYR A 356 -29.52 -19.57 -8.46
N ALA A 357 -28.20 -19.78 -8.63
CA ALA A 357 -27.33 -18.90 -9.38
C ALA A 357 -27.72 -18.73 -10.86
N ASP A 358 -27.54 -17.50 -11.35
CA ASP A 358 -27.69 -17.07 -12.74
C ASP A 358 -29.10 -17.30 -13.34
N ASP A 359 -30.16 -17.29 -12.51
CA ASP A 359 -31.56 -17.40 -12.99
C ASP A 359 -32.29 -16.04 -13.04
N GLU A 360 -31.55 -14.99 -12.72
CA GLU A 360 -31.97 -13.60 -12.68
C GLU A 360 -33.16 -13.36 -11.72
N VAL A 361 -33.21 -14.11 -10.61
CA VAL A 361 -34.02 -13.91 -9.41
C VAL A 361 -33.08 -13.68 -8.22
N ASP A 362 -33.55 -12.94 -7.20
CA ASP A 362 -32.75 -12.72 -6.00
C ASP A 362 -32.70 -13.97 -5.12
N ASP A 363 -31.48 -14.42 -4.83
CA ASP A 363 -31.20 -15.61 -4.01
C ASP A 363 -31.86 -15.52 -2.64
N ALA A 364 -31.85 -14.33 -2.01
CA ALA A 364 -32.42 -14.15 -0.69
C ALA A 364 -33.94 -14.28 -0.73
N TRP A 365 -34.58 -13.80 -1.80
CA TRP A 365 -36.00 -14.02 -2.04
C TRP A 365 -36.32 -15.49 -2.26
N GLN A 366 -35.55 -16.21 -3.09
CA GLN A 366 -35.77 -17.64 -3.32
C GLN A 366 -35.66 -18.44 -2.02
N VAL A 367 -34.66 -18.14 -1.20
CA VAL A 367 -34.47 -18.81 0.09
C VAL A 367 -35.57 -18.43 1.09
N ASP A 368 -36.07 -17.20 1.08
CA ASP A 368 -37.17 -16.79 1.96
C ASP A 368 -38.50 -17.46 1.61
N GLN A 369 -38.78 -17.64 0.31
CA GLN A 369 -40.03 -18.25 -0.15
C GLN A 369 -40.01 -19.77 -0.06
N PHE A 370 -38.89 -20.42 -0.43
CA PHE A 370 -38.84 -21.88 -0.60
C PHE A 370 -37.84 -22.59 0.33
N GLY A 371 -36.93 -21.85 0.96
CA GLY A 371 -35.78 -22.42 1.65
C GLY A 371 -34.60 -22.72 0.71
N GLU A 372 -33.59 -23.41 1.22
CA GLU A 372 -32.38 -23.74 0.46
C GLU A 372 -32.53 -25.04 -0.36
N ASN A 373 -32.04 -25.04 -1.60
CA ASN A 373 -32.00 -26.20 -2.51
C ASN A 373 -33.37 -26.82 -2.89
N ASP A 374 -34.42 -26.02 -2.96
CA ASP A 374 -35.71 -26.43 -3.51
C ASP A 374 -35.73 -26.24 -5.03
N PRO A 375 -35.92 -27.29 -5.84
CA PRO A 375 -36.04 -27.17 -7.29
C PRO A 375 -37.19 -26.27 -7.75
N ASN A 376 -38.25 -26.09 -6.96
CA ASN A 376 -39.37 -25.22 -7.30
C ASN A 376 -39.03 -23.74 -7.17
N ALA A 377 -37.88 -23.39 -6.59
CA ALA A 377 -37.45 -22.00 -6.43
C ALA A 377 -36.80 -21.41 -7.68
N LEU A 378 -36.46 -22.23 -8.68
CA LEU A 378 -35.76 -21.78 -9.89
C LEU A 378 -36.59 -20.75 -10.68
N GLY A 379 -35.93 -19.78 -11.32
CA GLY A 379 -36.58 -18.62 -11.93
C GLY A 379 -37.65 -18.93 -12.99
N ASP A 380 -37.54 -20.06 -13.70
CA ASP A 380 -38.48 -20.49 -14.74
C ASP A 380 -39.61 -21.42 -14.24
N GLU A 381 -39.58 -21.80 -12.96
CA GLU A 381 -40.61 -22.66 -12.37
C GLU A 381 -41.86 -21.87 -11.98
N ASP A 382 -42.99 -22.56 -12.01
CA ASP A 382 -44.35 -22.06 -11.72
C ASP A 382 -45.00 -23.03 -10.71
N PRO A 383 -44.71 -22.90 -9.41
CA PRO A 383 -45.08 -23.89 -8.40
C PRO A 383 -46.59 -23.96 -8.12
N ASP A 384 -47.29 -22.83 -8.21
CA ASP A 384 -48.73 -22.73 -7.99
C ASP A 384 -49.57 -22.92 -9.27
N THR A 385 -48.93 -23.00 -10.43
CA THR A 385 -49.51 -23.28 -11.75
C THR A 385 -50.46 -22.20 -12.26
N ASP A 386 -50.26 -20.96 -11.83
CA ASP A 386 -51.07 -19.80 -12.25
C ASP A 386 -50.64 -19.21 -13.61
N GLY A 387 -49.54 -19.74 -14.18
CA GLY A 387 -48.95 -19.34 -15.45
C GLY A 387 -47.88 -18.25 -15.32
N ARG A 388 -47.43 -17.92 -14.10
CA ARG A 388 -46.35 -16.97 -13.81
C ARG A 388 -45.20 -17.71 -13.17
N ASN A 389 -44.02 -17.56 -13.76
CA ASN A 389 -42.82 -18.13 -13.17
C ASN A 389 -42.28 -17.26 -12.02
N ASN A 390 -41.42 -17.84 -11.19
CA ASN A 390 -40.78 -17.16 -10.06
C ASN A 390 -40.12 -15.83 -10.42
N ARG A 391 -39.54 -15.73 -11.62
CA ARG A 391 -38.97 -14.48 -12.13
C ARG A 391 -40.02 -13.37 -12.28
N MET A 392 -41.19 -13.69 -12.83
CA MET A 392 -42.29 -12.72 -12.89
C MET A 392 -42.76 -12.37 -11.49
N GLU A 393 -42.99 -13.38 -10.65
CA GLU A 393 -43.46 -13.24 -9.27
C GLU A 393 -42.53 -12.34 -8.44
N TRP A 394 -41.21 -12.51 -8.57
CA TRP A 394 -40.21 -11.68 -7.90
C TRP A 394 -40.22 -10.21 -8.36
N ILE A 395 -40.39 -9.98 -9.67
CA ILE A 395 -40.49 -8.64 -10.25
C ILE A 395 -41.82 -7.98 -9.85
N THR A 396 -42.91 -8.73 -9.74
CA THR A 396 -44.25 -8.20 -9.44
C THR A 396 -44.68 -8.30 -7.98
N GLY A 397 -43.92 -8.99 -7.13
CA GLY A 397 -44.10 -9.09 -5.67
C GLY A 397 -45.36 -9.81 -5.29
N THR A 398 -45.64 -10.81 -6.07
CA THR A 398 -46.70 -11.76 -5.87
C THR A 398 -46.08 -13.02 -5.25
N LEU A 399 -46.91 -13.96 -4.84
CA LEU A 399 -46.50 -15.05 -3.95
C LEU A 399 -46.45 -16.31 -4.80
N PRO A 400 -45.30 -16.99 -4.90
CA PRO A 400 -45.11 -18.03 -5.91
C PRO A 400 -45.74 -19.40 -5.53
N GLU A 401 -46.34 -19.50 -4.34
CA GLU A 401 -47.08 -20.67 -3.88
C GLU A 401 -48.59 -20.41 -3.72
N ASP A 402 -49.10 -19.27 -4.21
CA ASP A 402 -50.50 -18.85 -4.07
C ASP A 402 -51.07 -18.39 -5.42
N ASP A 403 -51.82 -19.29 -6.07
CA ASP A 403 -52.46 -19.08 -7.37
C ASP A 403 -53.46 -17.91 -7.43
N THR A 404 -53.78 -17.31 -6.28
CA THR A 404 -54.62 -16.12 -6.15
C THR A 404 -53.82 -14.82 -6.03
N SER A 405 -52.51 -14.90 -5.83
CA SER A 405 -51.59 -13.77 -5.72
C SER A 405 -51.02 -13.43 -7.09
N PHE A 406 -51.55 -12.39 -7.73
CA PHE A 406 -51.07 -12.04 -9.07
C PHE A 406 -51.09 -10.56 -9.41
N PHE A 407 -50.21 -10.21 -10.35
CA PHE A 407 -50.21 -8.89 -10.95
C PHE A 407 -51.30 -8.78 -12.01
N ALA A 408 -52.20 -7.84 -11.79
CA ALA A 408 -53.30 -7.52 -12.67
C ALA A 408 -53.16 -6.09 -13.20
N ALA A 409 -53.37 -5.92 -14.50
CA ALA A 409 -53.55 -4.61 -15.11
C ALA A 409 -54.84 -4.59 -15.93
N TRP A 410 -55.65 -3.54 -15.77
CA TRP A 410 -56.91 -3.40 -16.51
C TRP A 410 -57.20 -1.94 -16.83
N GLY A 411 -57.96 -1.72 -17.92
CA GLY A 411 -58.34 -0.39 -18.38
C GLY A 411 -59.83 -0.11 -18.16
N ARG A 412 -60.17 1.13 -17.88
CA ARG A 412 -61.55 1.62 -17.85
C ARG A 412 -61.67 2.93 -18.62
N ARG A 413 -62.51 2.96 -19.65
CA ARG A 413 -62.88 4.20 -20.35
C ARG A 413 -63.64 5.14 -19.40
N ILE A 414 -63.31 6.42 -19.47
CA ILE A 414 -64.02 7.46 -18.72
C ILE A 414 -65.30 7.82 -19.46
N GLN A 415 -66.43 7.76 -18.77
CA GLN A 415 -67.71 8.13 -19.37
C GLN A 415 -67.69 9.59 -19.80
N ASN A 416 -68.16 9.84 -21.02
CA ASN A 416 -68.27 11.18 -21.62
C ASN A 416 -66.93 11.91 -21.86
N VAL A 417 -65.79 11.21 -21.82
CA VAL A 417 -64.47 11.76 -22.19
C VAL A 417 -63.77 10.80 -23.15
N SER A 418 -63.83 11.07 -24.45
CA SER A 418 -63.27 10.17 -25.49
C SER A 418 -61.75 10.15 -25.56
N THR A 419 -61.10 11.19 -25.04
CA THR A 419 -59.64 11.36 -25.10
C THR A 419 -58.91 10.78 -23.90
N GLN A 420 -59.61 10.10 -22.98
CA GLN A 420 -59.03 9.62 -21.72
C GLN A 420 -59.41 8.17 -21.36
N ILE A 421 -58.53 7.50 -20.63
CA ILE A 421 -58.70 6.15 -20.07
C ILE A 421 -57.93 6.05 -18.77
N ASP A 422 -58.50 5.37 -17.79
CA ASP A 422 -57.82 4.99 -16.56
C ASP A 422 -57.22 3.59 -16.74
N ILE A 423 -55.91 3.47 -16.52
CA ILE A 423 -55.19 2.20 -16.45
C ILE A 423 -54.88 1.93 -14.98
N TYR A 424 -55.40 0.82 -14.47
CA TYR A 424 -55.16 0.36 -13.11
C TYR A 424 -54.15 -0.77 -13.12
N TYR A 425 -53.34 -0.86 -12.07
CA TYR A 425 -52.54 -2.04 -11.80
C TYR A 425 -52.41 -2.32 -10.30
N HIS A 426 -52.34 -3.61 -9.96
CA HIS A 426 -52.24 -4.12 -8.60
C HIS A 426 -51.53 -5.48 -8.59
N PRO A 427 -50.73 -5.80 -7.55
CA PRO A 427 -50.27 -4.88 -6.51
C PRO A 427 -49.23 -3.86 -7.04
N SER A 428 -49.12 -2.72 -6.35
CA SER A 428 -48.04 -1.74 -6.55
C SER A 428 -47.25 -1.53 -5.26
N PHE A 429 -45.93 -1.45 -5.40
CA PHE A 429 -44.97 -1.37 -4.30
C PHE A 429 -43.99 -0.22 -4.51
N VAL A 430 -43.51 0.38 -3.41
CA VAL A 430 -42.67 1.59 -3.43
C VAL A 430 -41.23 1.34 -3.87
N ASP A 431 -40.77 0.10 -3.82
CA ASP A 431 -39.43 -0.36 -4.18
C ASP A 431 -39.33 -0.78 -5.66
N ARG A 432 -40.32 -0.42 -6.48
CA ARG A 432 -40.40 -0.78 -7.89
C ARG A 432 -40.82 0.38 -8.76
N ASN A 433 -40.39 0.32 -10.02
CA ASN A 433 -40.78 1.27 -11.04
C ASN A 433 -41.84 0.66 -11.94
N TYR A 434 -42.90 1.43 -12.19
CA TYR A 434 -44.01 1.06 -13.07
C TYR A 434 -44.10 2.08 -14.20
N GLU A 435 -44.02 1.60 -15.44
CA GLU A 435 -44.17 2.43 -16.63
C GLU A 435 -45.36 1.94 -17.45
N VAL A 436 -46.37 2.79 -17.61
CA VAL A 436 -47.50 2.50 -18.49
C VAL A 436 -47.09 2.82 -19.93
N LEU A 437 -47.10 1.78 -20.75
CA LEU A 437 -46.77 1.84 -22.16
C LEU A 437 -48.02 1.66 -22.99
N ARG A 438 -48.06 2.31 -24.15
CA ARG A 438 -49.17 2.23 -25.10
C ARG A 438 -48.70 2.03 -26.54
N VAL A 439 -49.57 1.43 -27.34
CA VAL A 439 -49.39 1.28 -28.79
C VAL A 439 -50.75 1.31 -29.49
N SER A 440 -50.81 1.83 -30.72
CA SER A 440 -52.05 1.86 -31.53
C SER A 440 -52.28 0.56 -32.32
N ASN A 441 -51.26 -0.30 -32.45
CA ASN A 441 -51.33 -1.56 -33.15
C ASN A 441 -50.34 -2.58 -32.56
N LEU A 442 -50.83 -3.78 -32.24
CA LEU A 442 -50.01 -4.86 -31.68
C LEU A 442 -49.00 -5.47 -32.66
N THR A 443 -49.18 -5.32 -33.99
CA THR A 443 -48.25 -5.91 -34.97
C THR A 443 -46.93 -5.17 -35.10
N GLY A 444 -46.88 -3.89 -34.73
CA GLY A 444 -45.66 -3.07 -34.83
C GLY A 444 -44.72 -3.19 -33.64
N MET A 445 -45.23 -3.66 -32.48
CA MET A 445 -44.52 -3.83 -31.20
C MET A 445 -43.65 -2.66 -30.70
N VAL A 446 -43.75 -1.46 -31.29
CA VAL A 446 -43.10 -0.25 -30.78
C VAL A 446 -44.00 0.37 -29.71
N TRP A 447 -43.80 -0.08 -28.47
CA TRP A 447 -44.48 0.46 -27.30
C TRP A 447 -43.86 1.80 -26.90
N GLY A 448 -44.68 2.84 -26.75
CA GLY A 448 -44.26 4.16 -26.28
C GLY A 448 -44.80 4.47 -24.89
N ALA A 449 -44.05 5.20 -24.08
CA ALA A 449 -44.50 5.67 -22.78
C ALA A 449 -45.72 6.60 -22.90
N VAL A 450 -46.63 6.52 -21.94
CA VAL A 450 -47.67 7.54 -21.77
C VAL A 450 -47.01 8.81 -21.22
N SER A 451 -46.99 9.89 -22.00
CA SER A 451 -46.26 11.12 -21.65
C SER A 451 -47.13 12.19 -20.97
N GLU A 452 -48.45 12.16 -21.21
CA GLU A 452 -49.41 13.11 -20.61
C GLU A 452 -50.39 12.32 -19.75
N TYR A 453 -50.13 12.25 -18.44
CA TYR A 453 -50.97 11.51 -17.51
C TYR A 453 -51.09 12.18 -16.15
N SER A 454 -52.10 11.74 -15.39
CA SER A 454 -52.14 11.93 -13.93
C SER A 454 -52.06 10.58 -13.22
N LEU A 455 -51.33 10.53 -12.11
CA LEU A 455 -51.19 9.35 -11.26
C LEU A 455 -51.99 9.54 -9.97
N SER A 456 -52.70 8.49 -9.54
CA SER A 456 -53.26 8.39 -8.19
C SER A 456 -53.07 7.00 -7.62
N GLU A 457 -52.77 6.91 -6.33
CA GLU A 457 -52.42 5.65 -5.67
C GLU A 457 -53.29 5.47 -4.42
N SER A 458 -53.83 4.27 -4.22
CA SER A 458 -54.68 3.93 -3.06
C SER A 458 -54.68 2.44 -2.81
N GLY A 459 -54.40 2.02 -1.56
CA GLY A 459 -54.52 0.62 -1.14
C GLY A 459 -53.70 -0.38 -1.96
N GLY A 460 -52.49 -0.01 -2.38
CA GLY A 460 -51.64 -0.85 -3.25
C GLY A 460 -52.13 -0.98 -4.68
N THR A 461 -53.13 -0.19 -5.09
CA THR A 461 -53.52 -0.04 -6.50
C THR A 461 -53.09 1.33 -6.99
N SER A 462 -52.42 1.37 -8.14
CA SER A 462 -52.06 2.61 -8.80
C SER A 462 -52.91 2.81 -10.06
N THR A 463 -53.32 4.05 -10.30
CA THR A 463 -54.14 4.46 -11.44
C THR A 463 -53.41 5.50 -12.25
N VAL A 464 -53.10 5.20 -13.51
CA VAL A 464 -52.56 6.13 -14.49
C VAL A 464 -53.67 6.51 -15.44
N ARG A 465 -54.06 7.79 -15.42
CA ARG A 465 -55.00 8.36 -16.37
C ARG A 465 -54.24 8.92 -17.56
N ASP A 466 -54.32 8.25 -18.70
CA ASP A 466 -53.83 8.80 -19.97
C ASP A 466 -54.75 9.94 -20.40
N LEU A 467 -54.19 11.15 -20.53
CA LEU A 467 -54.95 12.37 -20.78
C LEU A 467 -55.15 12.68 -22.26
N ASN A 468 -54.43 11.96 -23.14
CA ASN A 468 -54.35 12.30 -24.55
C ASN A 468 -54.26 11.03 -25.41
N ILE A 469 -55.39 10.35 -25.51
CA ILE A 469 -55.53 9.17 -26.37
C ILE A 469 -55.76 9.65 -27.82
N PRO A 470 -54.84 9.32 -28.76
CA PRO A 470 -54.87 9.85 -30.11
C PRO A 470 -55.89 9.15 -31.03
N THR A 471 -56.37 7.96 -30.67
CA THR A 471 -57.33 7.17 -31.45
C THR A 471 -58.27 6.36 -30.56
N ASP A 472 -59.38 5.85 -31.10
CA ASP A 472 -60.34 5.07 -30.31
C ASP A 472 -59.79 3.69 -29.87
N GLN A 473 -58.77 3.17 -30.56
CA GLN A 473 -58.17 1.86 -30.27
C GLN A 473 -56.69 2.01 -29.87
N MET A 474 -56.43 1.85 -28.58
CA MET A 474 -55.08 1.79 -28.01
C MET A 474 -54.97 0.53 -27.16
N TYR A 475 -53.77 -0.07 -27.18
CA TYR A 475 -53.40 -1.18 -26.33
C TYR A 475 -52.43 -0.68 -25.28
N TYR A 476 -52.55 -1.21 -24.06
CA TYR A 476 -51.76 -0.81 -22.92
C TYR A 476 -51.06 -2.01 -22.31
N ARG A 477 -49.88 -1.79 -21.73
CA ARG A 477 -49.20 -2.72 -20.83
C ARG A 477 -48.53 -1.93 -19.73
N VAL A 478 -48.27 -2.59 -18.61
CA VAL A 478 -47.47 -2.03 -17.52
C VAL A 478 -46.14 -2.75 -17.52
N LYS A 479 -45.05 -2.01 -17.68
CA LYS A 479 -43.70 -2.51 -17.50
C LYS A 479 -43.33 -2.33 -16.04
N VAL A 480 -42.95 -3.42 -15.38
CA VAL A 480 -42.49 -3.43 -13.99
C VAL A 480 -40.98 -3.69 -13.99
N THR A 481 -40.22 -2.93 -13.21
CA THR A 481 -38.77 -3.12 -13.04
C THR A 481 -38.38 -2.86 -11.60
N ARG A 482 -37.41 -3.62 -11.09
CA ARG A 482 -36.74 -3.34 -9.81
C ARG A 482 -35.54 -2.39 -10.03
N PRO A 483 -35.28 -1.43 -9.12
CA PRO A 483 -34.17 -0.47 -9.20
C PRO A 483 -32.77 -1.10 -9.21
#